data_AF-A0A976DXF5-F1
#
_entry.id   AF-A0A976DXF5-F1
#
_cell.length_a   1.000
_cell.length_b   1.000
_cell.length_c   1.000
_cell.angle_alpha   90.00
_cell.angle_beta   90.00
_cell.angle_gamma   90.00
#
_symmetry.space_group_name_H-M   'P 1'
#
loop_
_entity.id
_entity.type
_entity.pdbx_description
1 polymer ?
#
loop_
_entity_poly.entity_id
_entity_poly.type
_entity_poly.pdbx_seq_one_letter_code
_entity_poly.pdbx_strand_id
1 'polypeptide(L)'
;MNLVLESSESVPFYTDMRSTLTAMGVEATAYDWFVSDVETNIAVPALADGDAWVTGEELSQMLSHDIQFIWGVFSAVPKGRRFEVLVPPGADGNPNFWQPPAVRPQLEGACFEIVCWDSSATVLVGVSGVQAEQFLATYPDALPLSSMWPKSNA
;
A
#
# COMPACT_ATOMS: atom_id res chain seq x y z
N MET A 1 -8.76 -9.67 -2.77
CA MET A 1 -8.32 -9.51 -4.17
C MET A 1 -6.97 -8.84 -4.16
N ASN A 2 -6.14 -9.08 -5.18
CA ASN A 2 -4.84 -8.43 -5.30
C ASN A 2 -4.77 -7.72 -6.65
N LEU A 3 -4.43 -6.44 -6.64
CA LEU A 3 -4.38 -5.59 -7.83
C LEU A 3 -3.03 -4.90 -7.92
N VAL A 4 -2.68 -4.44 -9.11
CA VAL A 4 -1.53 -3.56 -9.35
C VAL A 4 -1.93 -2.46 -10.31
N LEU A 5 -1.48 -1.25 -10.02
CA LEU A 5 -1.51 -0.12 -10.94
C LEU A 5 -0.06 0.22 -11.29
N GLU A 6 0.33 0.02 -12.55
CA GLU A 6 1.66 0.37 -13.06
C GLU A 6 1.52 1.42 -14.17
N SER A 7 2.46 2.38 -14.24
CA SER A 7 2.63 3.24 -15.43
C SER A 7 1.36 3.97 -15.94
N SER A 8 0.37 4.24 -15.08
CA SER A 8 -0.79 5.08 -15.42
C SER A 8 -0.43 6.56 -15.59
N GLU A 9 -0.74 7.15 -16.75
CA GLU A 9 -0.64 8.60 -16.97
C GLU A 9 -1.64 9.42 -16.11
N SER A 10 -2.54 8.74 -15.40
CA SER A 10 -3.63 9.35 -14.62
C SER A 10 -3.23 9.78 -13.20
N VAL A 11 -2.03 9.43 -12.73
CA VAL A 11 -1.59 9.72 -11.35
C VAL A 11 -0.34 10.59 -11.37
N PRO A 12 -0.31 11.75 -10.69
CA PRO A 12 0.84 12.67 -10.69
C PRO A 12 2.13 12.00 -10.20
N PHE A 13 2.00 11.02 -9.29
CA PHE A 13 3.03 10.09 -8.85
C PHE A 13 2.33 8.78 -8.50
N TYR A 14 2.75 7.65 -9.08
CA TYR A 14 2.06 6.35 -9.04
C TYR A 14 1.76 5.81 -7.62
N THR A 15 2.34 6.44 -6.59
CA THR A 15 2.28 6.11 -5.17
C THR A 15 1.61 7.20 -4.32
N ASP A 16 0.72 8.02 -4.91
CA ASP A 16 -0.15 8.91 -4.14
C ASP A 16 -1.11 8.07 -3.28
N MET A 17 -0.72 7.90 -2.03
CA MET A 17 -1.45 7.12 -1.04
C MET A 17 -2.82 7.73 -0.72
N ARG A 18 -2.97 9.06 -0.79
CA ARG A 18 -4.26 9.72 -0.55
C ARG A 18 -5.24 9.39 -1.67
N SER A 19 -4.79 9.51 -2.92
CA SER A 19 -5.59 9.14 -4.10
C SER A 19 -5.91 7.64 -4.10
N THR A 20 -4.96 6.80 -3.72
CA THR A 20 -5.16 5.34 -3.60
C THR A 20 -6.25 4.98 -2.59
N LEU A 21 -6.19 5.53 -1.38
CA LEU A 21 -7.23 5.30 -0.35
C LEU A 21 -8.60 5.80 -0.81
N THR A 22 -8.65 6.97 -1.44
CA THR A 22 -9.90 7.55 -1.97
C THR A 22 -10.50 6.66 -3.05
N ALA A 23 -9.69 6.17 -3.99
CA ALA A 23 -10.12 5.26 -5.06
C ALA A 23 -10.64 3.92 -4.52
N MET A 24 -10.09 3.44 -3.40
CA MET A 24 -10.58 2.24 -2.71
C MET A 24 -11.80 2.48 -1.83
N GLY A 25 -12.28 3.72 -1.70
CA GLY A 25 -13.34 4.10 -0.75
C GLY A 25 -12.94 3.86 0.71
N VAL A 26 -11.65 4.00 1.04
CA VAL A 26 -11.10 3.77 2.37
C VAL A 26 -10.80 5.09 3.07
N GLU A 27 -11.38 5.23 4.26
CA GLU A 27 -10.99 6.26 5.21
C GLU A 27 -9.79 5.77 6.04
N ALA A 28 -8.68 6.51 6.04
CA ALA A 28 -7.51 6.17 6.85
C ALA A 28 -7.88 6.00 8.34
N THR A 29 -8.79 6.84 8.85
CA THR A 29 -9.31 6.82 10.22
C THR A 29 -10.14 5.59 10.58
N ALA A 30 -10.45 4.69 9.64
CA ALA A 30 -11.11 3.42 9.95
C ALA A 30 -10.14 2.38 10.55
N TYR A 31 -8.83 2.61 10.45
CA TYR A 31 -7.79 1.64 10.80
C TYR A 31 -6.70 2.25 11.70
N ASP A 32 -5.96 1.38 12.35
CA ASP A 32 -4.57 1.64 12.72
C ASP A 32 -3.66 1.15 11.60
N TRP A 33 -2.51 1.77 11.41
CA TRP A 33 -1.61 1.46 10.32
C TRP A 33 -0.23 1.13 10.84
N PHE A 34 0.33 0.03 10.38
CA PHE A 34 1.77 -0.18 10.48
C PHE A 34 2.37 0.21 9.13
N VAL A 35 3.33 1.13 9.17
CA VAL A 35 3.98 1.67 7.98
C VAL A 35 5.45 1.28 8.04
N SER A 36 5.94 0.60 7.01
CA SER A 36 7.29 0.07 6.98
C SER A 36 7.96 0.18 5.62
N ASP A 37 9.28 0.02 5.60
CA ASP A 37 10.12 0.04 4.39
C ASP A 37 9.96 1.34 3.58
N VAL A 38 9.86 2.47 4.29
CA VAL A 38 9.50 3.76 3.72
C VAL A 38 10.72 4.48 3.18
N GLU A 39 10.64 4.84 1.91
CA GLU A 39 11.52 5.83 1.29
C GLU A 39 10.67 6.93 0.66
N THR A 40 10.95 8.19 0.98
CA THR A 40 10.15 9.34 0.54
C THR A 40 11.01 10.45 -0.03
N ASN A 41 10.41 11.30 -0.87
CA ASN A 41 11.06 12.50 -1.41
C ASN A 41 11.37 13.59 -0.35
N ILE A 42 10.66 13.56 0.79
CA ILE A 42 10.84 14.49 1.91
C ILE A 42 10.91 13.73 3.23
N ALA A 43 11.51 14.35 4.26
CA ALA A 43 11.51 13.78 5.60
C ALA A 43 10.08 13.78 6.19
N VAL A 44 9.68 12.64 6.74
CA VAL A 44 8.39 12.46 7.41
C VAL A 44 8.65 12.21 8.90
N PRO A 45 8.45 13.21 9.78
CA PRO A 45 8.82 13.09 11.20
C PRO A 45 8.21 11.87 11.92
N ALA A 46 6.99 11.47 11.55
CA ALA A 46 6.33 10.30 12.13
C ALA A 46 7.01 8.95 11.81
N LEU A 47 7.88 8.93 10.81
CA LEU A 47 8.60 7.75 10.30
C LEU A 47 10.13 7.95 10.36
N ALA A 48 10.59 8.98 11.07
CA ALA A 48 12.02 9.34 11.11
C ALA A 48 12.88 8.26 11.80
N ASP A 49 12.29 7.51 12.73
CA ASP A 49 12.94 6.42 13.45
C ASP A 49 12.78 5.06 12.73
N GLY A 50 12.19 5.05 11.53
CA GLY A 50 11.93 3.85 10.72
C GLY A 50 10.48 3.38 10.80
N ASP A 51 10.29 2.05 10.73
CA ASP A 51 8.97 1.41 10.70
C ASP A 51 8.18 1.73 11.97
N ALA A 52 6.92 2.13 11.81
CA ALA A 52 6.14 2.64 12.94
C ALA A 52 4.65 2.33 12.83
N TRP A 53 4.01 2.26 14.00
CA TRP A 53 2.56 2.34 14.11
C TRP A 53 2.11 3.80 14.04
N VAL A 54 1.17 4.08 13.15
CA VAL A 54 0.47 5.36 13.06
C VAL A 54 -1.03 5.15 13.19
N THR A 55 -1.71 6.06 13.86
CA THR A 55 -3.18 6.13 13.87
C THR A 55 -3.68 6.52 12.49
N GLY A 56 -4.94 6.20 12.19
CA GLY A 56 -5.56 6.70 10.98
C GLY A 56 -5.61 8.23 10.94
N GLU A 57 -5.70 8.91 12.08
CA GLU A 57 -5.65 10.37 12.20
C GLU A 57 -4.25 10.93 11.87
N GLU A 58 -3.19 10.31 12.41
CA GLU A 58 -1.79 10.65 12.07
C GLU A 58 -1.50 10.38 10.59
N LEU A 59 -2.00 9.26 10.04
CA LEU A 59 -1.89 8.96 8.62
C LEU A 59 -2.62 10.00 7.78
N SER A 60 -3.87 10.35 8.10
CA SER A 60 -4.61 11.41 7.41
C SER A 60 -3.87 12.76 7.44
N GLN A 61 -3.28 13.11 8.57
CA GLN A 61 -2.49 14.34 8.70
C GLN A 61 -1.21 14.27 7.86
N MET A 62 -0.47 13.16 7.92
CA MET A 62 0.73 12.93 7.10
C MET A 62 0.39 13.05 5.61
N LEU A 63 -0.67 12.36 5.19
CA LEU A 63 -1.17 12.39 3.83
C LEU A 63 -1.79 13.73 3.44
N SER A 64 -1.86 14.76 4.30
CA SER A 64 -2.25 16.12 3.89
C SER A 64 -1.11 16.90 3.22
N HIS A 65 0.12 16.43 3.40
CA HIS A 65 1.31 16.93 2.72
C HIS A 65 1.50 16.26 1.34
N ASP A 66 2.31 16.88 0.49
CA ASP A 66 2.66 16.34 -0.83
C ASP A 66 3.89 15.41 -0.70
N ILE A 67 3.63 14.20 -0.20
CA ILE A 67 4.65 13.17 0.02
C ILE A 67 4.61 12.17 -1.13
N GLN A 68 5.72 12.01 -1.82
CA GLN A 68 5.94 10.89 -2.72
C GLN A 68 6.57 9.75 -1.95
N PHE A 69 5.86 8.63 -1.84
CA PHE A 69 6.40 7.38 -1.31
C PHE A 69 7.08 6.62 -2.46
N ILE A 70 8.41 6.63 -2.50
CA ILE A 70 9.19 5.88 -3.49
C ILE A 70 9.08 4.38 -3.15
N TRP A 71 9.24 4.05 -1.87
CA TRP A 71 9.00 2.73 -1.31
C TRP A 71 8.13 2.85 -0.05
N GLY A 72 7.39 1.79 0.26
CA GLY A 72 6.66 1.70 1.52
C GLY A 72 5.58 0.63 1.50
N VAL A 73 5.29 0.06 2.67
CA VAL A 73 4.15 -0.83 2.90
C VAL A 73 3.26 -0.22 3.96
N PHE A 74 1.98 -0.09 3.64
CA PHE A 74 0.94 0.37 4.56
C PHE A 74 0.00 -0.78 4.87
N SER A 75 0.15 -1.36 6.06
CA SER A 75 -0.69 -2.45 6.54
C SER A 75 -1.86 -1.91 7.35
N ALA A 76 -3.08 -2.07 6.82
CA ALA A 76 -4.31 -1.64 7.48
C ALA A 76 -4.73 -2.66 8.54
N VAL A 77 -4.79 -2.25 9.80
CA VAL A 77 -5.08 -3.13 10.95
C VAL A 77 -6.32 -2.60 11.69
N PRO A 78 -7.22 -3.47 12.19
CA PRO A 78 -8.37 -3.01 12.94
C PRO A 78 -7.96 -2.15 14.15
N LYS A 79 -8.69 -1.07 14.40
CA LYS A 79 -8.41 -0.17 15.53
C LYS A 79 -8.26 -0.92 16.86
N GLY A 80 -7.25 -0.55 17.63
CA GLY A 80 -6.97 -1.15 18.94
C GLY A 80 -6.39 -2.56 18.88
N ARG A 81 -5.90 -3.00 17.72
CA ARG A 81 -5.23 -4.29 17.51
C ARG A 81 -3.73 -4.16 17.21
N ARG A 82 -3.09 -3.05 17.59
CA ARG A 82 -1.64 -2.90 17.50
C ARG A 82 -0.92 -3.97 18.34
N PHE A 83 0.23 -4.42 17.87
CA PHE A 83 1.05 -5.42 18.53
C PHE A 83 2.55 -5.17 18.23
N GLU A 84 3.42 -5.92 18.91
CA GLU A 84 4.86 -5.88 18.65
C GLU A 84 5.18 -6.57 17.32
N VAL A 85 5.69 -5.81 16.36
CA VAL A 85 6.03 -6.34 15.03
C VAL A 85 7.46 -6.88 15.06
N LEU A 86 7.59 -8.21 14.91
CA LEU A 86 8.89 -8.90 14.90
C LEU A 86 9.57 -8.86 13.54
N VAL A 87 8.77 -8.95 12.47
CA VAL A 87 9.23 -8.92 11.09
C VAL A 87 8.36 -7.91 10.33
N PRO A 88 8.87 -6.70 10.07
CA PRO A 88 8.11 -5.69 9.34
C PRO A 88 7.91 -6.10 7.87
N PRO A 89 6.77 -5.73 7.26
CA PRO A 89 6.56 -5.88 5.82
C PRO A 89 7.60 -5.10 5.00
N GLY A 90 8.05 -5.68 3.89
CA GLY A 90 8.93 -5.02 2.92
C GLY A 90 8.23 -4.81 1.57
N ALA A 91 8.52 -3.70 0.91
CA ALA A 91 8.14 -3.47 -0.47
C ALA A 91 9.08 -4.25 -1.39
N ASP A 92 10.40 -4.07 -1.27
CA ASP A 92 11.40 -4.88 -1.97
C ASP A 92 11.72 -6.15 -1.17
N GLY A 93 11.83 -7.30 -1.85
CA GLY A 93 12.29 -8.55 -1.23
C GLY A 93 11.24 -9.65 -1.01
N ASN A 94 9.98 -9.48 -1.41
CA ASN A 94 9.02 -10.60 -1.43
C ASN A 94 8.79 -11.13 -2.86
N PRO A 95 9.54 -12.16 -3.31
CA PRO A 95 9.34 -12.75 -4.64
C PRO A 95 7.94 -13.36 -4.81
N ASN A 96 7.20 -13.58 -3.71
CA ASN A 96 5.84 -14.12 -3.75
C ASN A 96 4.79 -13.11 -4.20
N PHE A 97 5.08 -11.79 -4.26
CA PHE A 97 4.12 -10.83 -4.85
C PHE A 97 3.73 -11.24 -6.27
N TRP A 98 4.70 -11.77 -7.01
CA TRP A 98 4.56 -12.06 -8.43
C TRP A 98 4.31 -13.55 -8.71
N GLN A 99 4.35 -14.42 -7.70
CA GLN A 99 4.26 -15.87 -7.88
C GLN A 99 2.96 -16.45 -7.30
N PRO A 100 2.34 -17.44 -7.95
CA PRO A 100 1.28 -18.23 -7.31
C PRO A 100 1.82 -19.00 -6.09
N PRO A 101 1.03 -19.17 -5.01
CA PRO A 101 -0.37 -18.74 -4.84
C PRO A 101 -0.52 -17.26 -4.53
N ALA A 102 -1.74 -16.73 -4.68
CA ALA A 102 -2.03 -15.31 -4.42
C ALA A 102 -1.49 -14.85 -3.06
N VAL A 103 -0.66 -13.80 -3.09
CA VAL A 103 -0.07 -13.18 -1.91
C VAL A 103 -1.15 -12.72 -0.92
N ARG A 104 -0.82 -12.78 0.36
CA ARG A 104 -1.62 -12.25 1.47
C ARG A 104 -0.86 -11.10 2.11
N PRO A 105 -1.53 -10.26 2.92
CA PRO A 105 -0.83 -9.27 3.72
C PRO A 105 0.33 -9.92 4.49
N GLN A 106 1.50 -9.27 4.45
CA GLN A 106 2.71 -9.73 5.13
C GLN A 106 2.57 -9.58 6.64
N LEU A 107 1.95 -8.49 7.09
CA LEU A 107 1.70 -8.26 8.51
C LEU A 107 0.52 -9.12 9.00
N GLU A 108 0.77 -9.92 10.04
CA GLU A 108 -0.29 -10.70 10.66
C GLU A 108 -1.42 -9.81 11.18
N GLY A 109 -2.66 -10.18 10.90
CA GLY A 109 -3.84 -9.43 11.35
C GLY A 109 -4.16 -8.18 10.52
N ALA A 110 -3.36 -7.84 9.50
CA ALA A 110 -3.72 -6.81 8.53
C ALA A 110 -4.92 -7.25 7.67
N CYS A 111 -5.87 -6.34 7.49
CA CYS A 111 -7.02 -6.51 6.62
C CYS A 111 -6.61 -6.49 5.14
N PHE A 112 -5.70 -5.58 4.79
CA PHE A 112 -5.11 -5.42 3.47
C PHE A 112 -3.81 -4.63 3.58
N GLU A 113 -3.03 -4.63 2.50
CA GLU A 113 -1.80 -3.86 2.36
C GLU A 113 -1.82 -3.04 1.08
N ILE A 114 -1.20 -1.86 1.15
CA ILE A 114 -0.88 -1.01 0.00
C ILE A 114 0.64 -0.92 -0.06
N VAL A 115 1.23 -1.32 -1.18
CA VAL A 115 2.68 -1.31 -1.39
C VAL A 115 3.02 -0.28 -2.45
N CYS A 116 3.82 0.70 -2.07
CA CYS A 116 4.47 1.65 -2.97
C CYS A 116 5.76 1.01 -3.49
N TRP A 117 5.87 0.85 -4.81
CA TRP A 117 6.97 0.15 -5.45
C TRP A 117 7.74 1.09 -6.36
N ASP A 118 9.01 1.35 -6.01
CA ASP A 118 10.02 2.20 -6.70
C ASP A 118 9.52 3.48 -7.36
N SER A 119 8.42 4.03 -6.85
CA SER A 119 7.58 5.04 -7.50
C SER A 119 6.93 4.65 -8.84
N SER A 120 7.10 3.46 -9.43
CA SER A 120 6.46 3.09 -10.71
C SER A 120 5.11 2.36 -10.56
N ALA A 121 4.84 1.80 -9.38
CA ALA A 121 3.64 1.01 -9.17
C ALA A 121 3.05 1.12 -7.76
N THR A 122 1.74 0.90 -7.66
CA THR A 122 1.03 0.64 -6.41
C THR A 122 0.41 -0.74 -6.45
N VAL A 123 0.77 -1.59 -5.49
CA VAL A 123 0.22 -2.94 -5.34
C VAL A 123 -0.77 -2.98 -4.18
N LEU A 124 -1.97 -3.48 -4.45
CA LEU A 124 -3.01 -3.71 -3.45
C LEU A 124 -3.06 -5.20 -3.12
N VAL A 125 -2.93 -5.55 -1.84
CA VAL A 125 -2.92 -6.95 -1.39
C VAL A 125 -4.03 -7.18 -0.37
N GLY A 126 -4.81 -8.24 -0.58
CA GLY A 126 -5.83 -8.66 0.38
C GLY A 126 -7.08 -7.78 0.43
N VAL A 127 -7.23 -6.80 -0.45
CA VAL A 127 -8.40 -5.88 -0.47
C VAL A 127 -9.72 -6.62 -0.69
N SER A 128 -10.80 -6.13 -0.10
CA SER A 128 -12.14 -6.70 -0.30
C SER A 128 -12.63 -6.52 -1.75
N GLY A 129 -13.65 -7.28 -2.15
CA GLY A 129 -14.27 -7.13 -3.48
C GLY A 129 -14.80 -5.72 -3.72
N VAL A 130 -15.42 -5.11 -2.71
CA VAL A 130 -15.94 -3.73 -2.79
C VAL A 130 -14.82 -2.71 -3.01
N GLN A 131 -13.73 -2.80 -2.23
CA GLN A 131 -12.57 -1.92 -2.39
C GLN A 131 -11.92 -2.08 -3.77
N ALA A 132 -11.81 -3.32 -4.26
CA ALA A 132 -11.27 -3.60 -5.58
C ALA A 132 -12.16 -3.03 -6.71
N GLU A 133 -13.48 -3.20 -6.62
CA GLU A 133 -14.44 -2.65 -7.59
C GLU A 133 -14.39 -1.12 -7.64
N GLN A 134 -14.31 -0.45 -6.49
CA GLN A 134 -14.16 1.00 -6.42
C GLN A 134 -12.82 1.47 -7.02
N PHE A 135 -11.74 0.76 -6.71
CA PHE A 135 -10.43 1.09 -7.24
C PHE A 135 -10.40 0.94 -8.77
N LEU A 136 -10.93 -0.15 -9.30
CA LEU A 136 -11.02 -0.39 -10.76
C LEU A 136 -11.96 0.59 -11.48
N ALA A 137 -13.00 1.09 -10.80
CA ALA A 137 -13.84 2.14 -11.36
C ALA A 137 -13.09 3.47 -11.52
N THR A 138 -12.11 3.74 -10.65
CA THR A 138 -11.27 4.95 -10.66
C THR A 138 -10.06 4.78 -11.58
N TYR A 139 -9.44 3.59 -11.57
CA TYR A 139 -8.26 3.22 -12.35
C TYR A 139 -8.55 1.94 -13.16
N PRO A 140 -9.24 2.04 -14.30
CA PRO A 140 -9.62 0.87 -15.11
C PRO A 140 -8.45 0.13 -15.75
N ASP A 141 -7.27 0.75 -15.75
CA ASP A 141 -5.99 0.22 -16.20
C ASP A 141 -5.27 -0.61 -15.12
N ALA A 142 -5.75 -0.61 -13.87
CA ALA A 142 -5.26 -1.53 -12.85
C ALA A 142 -5.56 -2.99 -13.23
N LEU A 143 -4.60 -3.87 -12.96
CA LEU A 143 -4.65 -5.28 -13.35
C LEU A 143 -4.67 -6.19 -12.13
N PRO A 144 -5.22 -7.41 -12.24
CA PRO A 144 -5.02 -8.44 -11.23
C PRO A 144 -3.52 -8.72 -11.06
N LEU A 145 -3.00 -8.71 -9.84
CA LEU A 145 -1.56 -8.92 -9.59
C LEU A 145 -1.04 -10.23 -10.22
N SER A 146 -1.88 -11.27 -10.28
CA SER A 146 -1.54 -12.55 -10.90
C SER A 146 -1.29 -12.49 -12.41
N SER A 147 -1.77 -11.47 -13.13
CA SER A 147 -1.47 -11.32 -14.57
C SER A 147 -0.06 -10.82 -14.83
N MET A 148 0.67 -10.42 -13.78
CA MET A 148 2.06 -9.99 -13.87
C MET A 148 3.05 -11.16 -13.85
N TRP A 149 2.58 -12.41 -13.81
CA TRP A 149 3.46 -13.60 -13.78
C TRP A 149 3.57 -14.30 -15.14
N PRO A 150 4.79 -14.72 -15.57
CA PRO A 150 6.08 -14.28 -15.03
C PRO A 150 6.26 -12.77 -15.28
N LYS A 151 6.88 -12.05 -14.33
CA LYS A 151 7.15 -10.62 -14.53
C LYS A 151 8.04 -10.54 -15.76
N SER A 152 7.50 -9.97 -16.84
CA SER A 152 8.25 -9.79 -18.07
C SER A 152 9.42 -8.90 -17.69
N ASN A 153 10.65 -9.41 -17.81
CA ASN A 153 11.84 -8.58 -17.68
C ASN A 153 11.75 -7.56 -18.84
N ALA A 154 11.29 -6.35 -18.55
CA ALA A 154 11.52 -5.21 -19.43
C ALA A 154 13.02 -4.91 -19.46
#